data_AF-A0A7V9FPJ8-F1
#
_entry.id   AF-A0A7V9FPJ8-F1
#
_cell.length_a   1.000
_cell.length_b   1.000
_cell.length_c   1.000
_cell.angle_alpha   90.00
_cell.angle_beta   90.00
_cell.angle_gamma   90.00
#
_symmetry.space_group_name_H-M   'P 1'
#
loop_
_entity.id
_entity.type
_entity.pdbx_description
1 polymer ?
#
loop_
_entity_poly.entity_id
_entity_poly.type
_entity_poly.pdbx_seq_one_letter_code
_entity_poly.pdbx_strand_id
1 'polypeptide(L)' 'MPISPVLERQATYPFVRLNEAARRVEARGVEVIDFGAGDPREATDPLIREALVAGLRERMGYPLAQGLPELREAIAGW' A
#
# COMPACT_ATOMS: atom_id res chain seq x y z
N MET A 1 9.44 26.06 12.71
CA MET A 1 8.78 26.50 11.46
C MET A 1 7.28 26.28 11.62
N PRO A 2 6.42 27.25 11.29
CA PRO A 2 4.98 27.01 11.33
C PRO A 2 4.60 25.93 10.32
N ILE A 3 3.66 25.06 10.70
CA ILE A 3 3.12 24.01 9.82
C ILE A 3 2.07 24.65 8.92
N SER A 4 1.90 24.15 7.70
CA SER A 4 0.85 24.63 6.79
C SER A 4 -0.54 24.39 7.39
N PRO A 5 -1.49 25.35 7.33
CA PRO A 5 -2.86 25.16 7.80
C PRO A 5 -3.58 23.94 7.19
N VAL A 6 -3.17 23.49 6.00
CA VAL A 6 -3.71 22.27 5.36
C VAL A 6 -3.33 21.02 6.13
N LEU A 7 -2.11 20.97 6.66
CA LEU A 7 -1.62 19.85 7.46
C LEU A 7 -2.20 19.90 8.88
N GLU A 8 -2.37 21.10 9.45
CA GLU A 8 -2.98 21.29 10.78
C GLU A 8 -4.44 20.79 10.84
N ARG A 9 -5.16 20.83 9.71
CA ARG A 9 -6.55 20.35 9.63
C ARG A 9 -6.68 18.84 9.40
N GLN A 10 -5.59 18.12 9.19
CA GLN A 10 -5.66 16.66 9.03
C GLN A 10 -5.96 16.00 10.36
N ALA A 11 -6.82 14.98 10.33
CA ALA A 11 -7.09 14.13 11.48
C ALA A 11 -6.20 12.89 11.46
N THR A 12 -6.02 12.26 12.62
CA THR A 12 -5.37 10.95 12.70
C THR A 12 -6.12 9.93 11.85
N TYR A 13 -5.39 9.20 11.01
CA TYR A 13 -5.94 8.10 10.23
C TYR A 13 -6.66 7.09 11.14
N PRO A 14 -7.95 6.79 10.93
CA PRO A 14 -8.76 6.01 11.88
C PRO A 14 -8.18 4.64 12.26
N PHE A 15 -7.51 3.96 11.32
CA PHE A 15 -6.91 2.65 11.56
C PHE A 15 -5.75 2.68 12.55
N VAL A 16 -5.06 3.82 12.72
CA VAL A 16 -4.05 3.97 13.79
C VAL A 16 -4.69 3.76 15.15
N ARG A 17 -5.86 4.38 15.38
CA ARG A 17 -6.61 4.26 16.65
C ARG A 17 -7.20 2.86 16.83
N LEU A 18 -7.65 2.23 15.74
CA LEU A 18 -8.16 0.86 15.76
C LEU A 18 -7.04 -0.14 16.12
N ASN A 19 -5.87 -0.01 15.49
CA ASN A 19 -4.71 -0.86 15.76
C ASN A 19 -4.16 -0.67 17.19
N GLU A 20 -4.23 0.54 17.74
CA GLU A 20 -3.94 0.77 19.16
C GLU A 20 -4.94 0.08 20.08
N ALA A 21 -6.23 0.11 19.75
CA ALA A 21 -7.25 -0.59 20.52
C ALA A 21 -7.09 -2.11 20.44
N ALA A 22 -6.83 -2.65 19.25
CA ALA A 22 -6.52 -4.06 19.02
C ALA A 22 -5.34 -4.51 19.88
N ARG A 23 -4.19 -3.80 19.83
CA ARG A 23 -3.01 -4.11 20.65
C ARG A 23 -3.29 -4.11 22.16
N ARG A 24 -4.14 -3.20 22.66
CA ARG A 24 -4.55 -3.19 24.08
C ARG A 24 -5.43 -4.39 24.44
N VAL A 25 -6.20 -4.91 23.51
CA VAL A 25 -7.03 -6.12 23.70
C VAL A 25 -6.12 -7.36 23.69
N GLU A 26 -5.23 -7.46 22.71
CA GLU A 26 -4.25 -8.55 22.58
C GLU A 26 -3.33 -8.66 23.80
N ALA A 27 -2.86 -7.53 24.35
CA ALA A 27 -2.02 -7.50 25.54
C ALA A 27 -2.72 -8.07 26.81
N ARG A 28 -4.06 -8.20 26.78
CA ARG A 28 -4.84 -8.86 27.84
C ARG A 28 -5.05 -10.36 27.59
N GLY A 29 -4.39 -10.92 26.57
CA GLY A 29 -4.52 -12.32 26.17
C GLY A 29 -5.80 -12.64 25.40
N VAL A 30 -6.50 -11.62 24.88
CA VAL A 30 -7.72 -11.79 24.09
C VAL A 30 -7.36 -11.82 22.61
N GLU A 31 -7.77 -12.88 21.91
CA GLU A 31 -7.63 -12.98 20.46
C GLU A 31 -8.46 -11.88 19.77
N VAL A 32 -7.82 -11.10 18.91
CA VAL A 32 -8.49 -10.09 18.08
C VAL A 32 -8.66 -10.64 16.67
N ILE A 33 -9.90 -10.71 16.21
CA ILE A 33 -10.21 -11.03 14.82
C ILE A 33 -10.36 -9.70 14.06
N ASP A 34 -9.35 -9.38 13.25
CA ASP A 34 -9.32 -8.12 12.50
C ASP A 34 -10.16 -8.22 11.21
N PHE A 35 -11.28 -7.48 11.21
CA PHE A 35 -12.12 -7.21 10.04
C PHE A 35 -12.03 -5.75 9.57
N GLY A 36 -11.10 -4.97 10.13
CA GLY A 36 -10.86 -3.58 9.76
C GLY A 36 -9.90 -3.43 8.58
N ALA A 37 -8.93 -4.33 8.42
CA ALA A 37 -7.99 -4.27 7.29
C ALA A 37 -8.73 -4.32 5.94
N GLY A 38 -8.49 -3.31 5.09
CA GLY A 38 -9.07 -3.20 3.74
C GLY A 38 -8.23 -3.84 2.64
N ASP A 39 -7.04 -4.35 2.97
CA ASP A 39 -6.15 -5.01 2.02
C ASP A 39 -6.55 -6.47 1.82
N PRO A 40 -6.45 -7.01 0.58
CA PRO A 40 -6.69 -8.42 0.31
C PRO A 40 -5.70 -9.30 1.08
N ARG A 41 -6.13 -10.52 1.43
CA ARG A 41 -5.29 -11.53 2.10
C ARG A 41 -4.69 -12.52 1.11
N GLU A 42 -5.22 -12.57 -0.09
CA GLU A 42 -4.81 -13.44 -1.17
C GLU A 42 -3.39 -13.11 -1.62
N ALA A 43 -2.64 -14.14 -1.98
CA ALA A 43 -1.31 -13.94 -2.54
C ALA A 43 -1.40 -13.19 -3.88
N THR A 44 -0.45 -12.29 -4.13
CA THR A 44 -0.27 -11.68 -5.44
C THR A 44 -0.05 -12.78 -6.49
N ASP A 45 -0.74 -12.65 -7.64
CA ASP A 45 -0.65 -13.60 -8.74
C ASP A 45 0.82 -13.90 -9.12
N PRO A 46 1.22 -15.18 -9.22
CA PRO A 46 2.56 -15.56 -9.65
C PRO A 46 3.02 -14.87 -10.95
N LEU A 47 2.13 -14.66 -11.92
CA LEU A 47 2.46 -13.99 -13.19
C LEU A 47 2.95 -12.57 -12.97
N ILE A 48 2.35 -11.83 -12.02
CA ILE A 48 2.76 -10.46 -11.69
C ILE A 48 4.15 -10.48 -11.02
N ARG A 49 4.36 -11.43 -10.10
CA ARG A 49 5.65 -11.58 -9.39
C ARG A 49 6.77 -11.98 -10.34
N GLU A 50 6.51 -12.87 -11.27
CA GLU A 50 7.45 -13.30 -12.30
C GLU A 50 7.78 -12.16 -13.28
N ALA A 51 6.78 -11.40 -13.73
CA ALA A 51 6.99 -10.23 -14.59
C ALA A 51 7.88 -9.17 -13.92
N LEU A 52 7.70 -8.94 -12.62
CA LEU A 52 8.58 -8.05 -11.84
C LEU A 52 10.03 -8.53 -11.87
N VAL A 53 10.28 -9.81 -11.56
CA VAL A 53 11.63 -10.38 -11.54
C VAL A 53 12.26 -10.35 -12.93
N ALA A 54 11.52 -10.72 -13.96
CA ALA A 54 11.99 -10.70 -15.34
C ALA A 54 12.29 -9.28 -15.86
N GLY A 55 11.62 -8.26 -15.31
CA GLY A 55 11.83 -6.85 -15.67
C GLY A 55 13.07 -6.21 -15.04
N LEU A 56 13.72 -6.87 -14.08
CA LEU A 56 14.93 -6.34 -13.44
C LEU A 56 16.13 -6.36 -14.39
N ARG A 57 16.89 -5.26 -14.40
CA ARG A 57 18.12 -5.11 -15.18
C ARG A 57 19.27 -4.68 -14.27
N GLU A 58 20.51 -4.92 -14.67
CA GLU A 58 21.70 -4.52 -13.90
C GLU A 58 21.70 -3.02 -13.56
N ARG A 59 21.19 -2.17 -14.45
CA ARG A 59 21.00 -0.74 -14.21
C ARG A 59 19.59 -0.32 -14.63
N MET A 60 18.91 0.35 -13.73
CA MET A 60 17.57 0.90 -13.94
C MET A 60 17.64 2.42 -13.98
N GLY A 61 17.16 3.01 -15.07
CA GLY A 61 17.07 4.47 -15.22
C GLY A 61 15.85 5.05 -14.51
N TYR A 62 15.82 6.38 -14.40
CA TYR A 62 14.65 7.08 -13.87
C TYR A 62 13.47 6.93 -14.85
N PRO A 63 12.28 6.48 -14.40
CA PRO A 63 11.12 6.35 -15.27
C PRO A 63 10.60 7.73 -15.67
N LEU A 64 10.04 7.83 -16.87
CA LEU A 64 9.34 9.05 -17.29
C LEU A 64 8.08 9.23 -16.45
N ALA A 65 7.73 10.48 -16.14
CA ALA A 65 6.55 10.81 -15.35
C ALA A 65 5.25 10.30 -15.99
N GLN A 66 5.22 10.16 -17.32
CA GLN A 66 4.09 9.63 -18.06
C GLN A 66 3.93 8.11 -17.94
N GLY A 67 4.91 7.40 -17.36
CA GLY A 67 4.97 5.94 -17.35
C GLY A 67 5.46 5.34 -18.68
N LEU A 68 5.56 4.02 -18.72
CA LEU A 68 5.98 3.26 -19.90
C LEU A 68 4.86 3.24 -20.96
N PRO A 69 5.15 3.46 -22.26
CA PRO A 69 4.15 3.33 -23.32
C PRO A 69 3.40 2.00 -23.29
N GLU A 70 4.13 0.89 -23.13
CA GLU A 70 3.58 -0.46 -23.08
C GLU A 70 2.63 -0.69 -21.89
N LEU A 71 2.90 -0.07 -20.74
CA LEU A 71 2.00 -0.13 -19.59
C LEU A 71 0.70 0.62 -19.87
N ARG A 72 0.77 1.77 -20.54
CA ARG A 72 -0.40 2.57 -20.88
C ARG A 72 -1.29 1.87 -21.91
N GLU A 73 -0.69 1.24 -22.91
CA GLU A 73 -1.40 0.42 -23.89
C GLU A 73 -2.09 -0.77 -23.24
N ALA A 74 -1.40 -1.47 -22.33
CA ALA A 74 -2.00 -2.58 -21.57
C ALA A 74 -3.20 -2.12 -20.72
N ILE A 75 -3.10 -0.96 -20.05
CA ILE A 75 -4.22 -0.38 -19.29
C ILE A 75 -5.39 -0.02 -20.21
N ALA A 76 -5.12 0.55 -21.39
CA ALA A 76 -6.17 0.95 -22.33
C ALA A 76 -6.90 -0.25 -22.95
N GLY A 77 -6.26 -1.42 -23.00
CA GLY A 77 -6.81 -2.65 -23.57
C GLY A 77 -7.44 -3.61 -22.55
N TRP A 78 -7.42 -3.29 -21.25
CA TRP A 78 -7.94 -4.14 -20.18
C TRP A 78 -9.43 -3.91 -19.91
#